data_AF-X1QGU5-F1
#
_entry.id   AF-X1QGU5-F1
#
_cell.length_a   1.000
_cell.length_b   1.000
_cell.length_c   1.000
_cell.angle_alpha   90.00
_cell.angle_beta   90.00
_cell.angle_gamma   90.00
#
_symmetry.space_group_name_H-M   'P 1'
#
loop_
_entity.id
_entity.type
_entity.pdbx_description
1 polymer ?
#
loop_
_entity_poly.entity_id
_entity_poly.type
_entity_poly.pdbx_seq_one_letter_code
_entity_poly.pdbx_strand_id
1 'polypeptide(L)'
;MAKQFLADMRQRGYRPATVRLHYAAIRPFLEYLGSPLKLKLSRPHHLPQYHHTGEVTAMLQKTATRTDKWSRLAERDTLMILMLAFTGMRRSELVKLTPRDIADPFLHI
;
A
#
# COMPACT_ATOMS: atom_id res chain seq x y z
N MET A 1 -7.28 -15.97 -27.03
CA MET A 1 -6.64 -14.66 -26.78
C MET A 1 -6.52 -14.33 -25.29
N ALA A 2 -7.58 -13.93 -24.57
CA ALA A 2 -7.44 -13.50 -23.16
C ALA A 2 -6.87 -14.56 -22.19
N LYS A 3 -7.22 -15.85 -22.38
CA LYS A 3 -6.62 -16.96 -21.61
C LYS A 3 -5.12 -17.12 -21.88
N GLN A 4 -4.70 -16.96 -23.14
CA GLN A 4 -3.29 -17.06 -23.54
C GLN A 4 -2.49 -15.88 -22.99
N PHE A 5 -3.05 -14.67 -23.01
CA PHE A 5 -2.44 -13.49 -22.38
C PHE A 5 -2.17 -13.72 -20.89
N LEU A 6 -3.18 -14.18 -20.13
CA LEU A 6 -3.00 -14.46 -18.69
C LEU A 6 -2.03 -15.63 -18.43
N ALA A 7 -1.92 -16.59 -19.34
CA ALA A 7 -0.96 -17.68 -19.26
C ALA A 7 0.47 -17.22 -19.54
N ASP A 8 0.66 -16.38 -20.56
CA ASP A 8 1.95 -15.76 -20.91
C ASP A 8 2.45 -14.89 -19.75
N MET A 9 1.58 -14.09 -19.11
CA MET A 9 1.95 -13.35 -17.90
C MET A 9 2.44 -14.27 -16.77
N ARG A 10 1.86 -15.45 -16.61
CA ARG A 10 2.36 -16.42 -15.61
C ARG A 10 3.72 -17.00 -16.01
N GLN A 11 3.91 -17.32 -17.29
CA GLN A 11 5.16 -17.85 -17.81
C GLN A 11 6.32 -16.84 -17.68
N ARG A 12 6.02 -15.55 -17.84
CA ARG A 12 6.98 -14.45 -17.61
C ARG A 12 7.29 -14.18 -16.13
N GLY A 13 6.69 -14.93 -15.21
CA GLY A 13 6.98 -14.82 -13.77
C GLY A 13 6.26 -13.68 -13.05
N TYR A 14 5.19 -13.11 -13.61
CA TYR A 14 4.43 -12.09 -12.90
C TYR A 14 3.79 -12.66 -11.62
N ARG A 15 3.74 -11.84 -10.57
CA ARG A 15 3.12 -12.21 -9.29
C ARG A 15 1.64 -12.60 -9.51
N PRO A 16 1.12 -13.62 -8.80
CA PRO A 16 -0.28 -14.03 -8.93
C PRO A 16 -1.29 -12.89 -8.70
N ALA A 17 -0.96 -11.94 -7.80
CA ALA A 17 -1.76 -10.74 -7.55
C ALA A 17 -1.87 -9.84 -8.80
N THR A 18 -0.76 -9.67 -9.54
CA THR A 18 -0.72 -8.89 -10.78
C THR A 18 -1.54 -9.55 -11.88
N VAL A 19 -1.38 -10.86 -12.08
CA VAL A 19 -2.19 -11.61 -13.07
C VAL A 19 -3.68 -11.51 -12.74
N ARG A 20 -4.02 -11.59 -11.45
CA ARG A 20 -5.40 -11.45 -10.99
C ARG A 20 -5.97 -10.05 -11.20
N LEU A 21 -5.17 -9.00 -11.01
CA LEU A 21 -5.56 -7.61 -11.30
C LEU A 21 -5.94 -7.45 -12.78
N HIS A 22 -5.10 -7.95 -13.70
CA HIS A 22 -5.42 -7.91 -15.13
C HIS A 22 -6.66 -8.74 -15.48
N TYR A 23 -6.81 -9.94 -14.92
CA TYR A 23 -8.04 -10.71 -15.08
C TYR A 23 -9.27 -9.96 -14.59
N ALA A 24 -9.19 -9.28 -13.45
CA ALA A 24 -10.30 -8.49 -12.90
C ALA A 24 -10.67 -7.31 -13.80
N ALA A 25 -9.73 -6.73 -14.54
CA ALA A 25 -9.99 -5.68 -15.51
C ALA A 25 -10.55 -6.21 -16.84
N ILE A 26 -10.03 -7.35 -17.33
CA ILE A 26 -10.40 -7.92 -18.64
C ILE A 26 -11.77 -8.62 -18.58
N ARG A 27 -12.08 -9.29 -17.47
CA ARG A 27 -13.31 -10.09 -17.36
C ARG A 27 -14.59 -9.28 -17.61
N PRO A 28 -14.83 -8.13 -16.95
CA PRO A 28 -16.04 -7.34 -17.16
C PRO A 28 -16.13 -6.80 -18.60
N PHE A 29 -14.98 -6.43 -19.18
CA PHE A 29 -14.90 -5.95 -20.55
C PHE A 29 -15.30 -7.04 -21.57
N LEU A 30 -14.82 -8.26 -21.39
CA LEU A 30 -15.20 -9.39 -22.24
C LEU A 30 -16.64 -9.85 -22.02
N GLU A 31 -17.15 -9.76 -20.80
CA GLU A 31 -18.57 -9.96 -20.49
C GLU A 31 -19.43 -8.94 -21.24
N TYR A 32 -19.04 -7.66 -21.25
CA TYR A 32 -19.71 -6.60 -22.02
C TYR A 32 -19.73 -6.89 -23.53
N LEU A 33 -18.63 -7.40 -24.09
CA LEU A 33 -18.54 -7.77 -25.51
C LEU A 33 -19.26 -9.09 -25.88
N GLY A 34 -19.95 -9.73 -24.93
CA GLY A 34 -20.67 -11.00 -25.18
C GLY A 34 -19.78 -12.24 -25.28
N SER A 35 -18.50 -12.15 -24.87
CA SER A 35 -17.55 -13.26 -24.87
C SER A 35 -17.04 -13.58 -23.45
N PRO A 36 -17.90 -14.10 -22.56
CA PRO A 36 -17.56 -14.23 -21.14
C PRO A 36 -16.36 -15.16 -20.90
N LEU A 37 -15.39 -14.67 -20.13
CA LEU A 37 -14.18 -15.42 -19.81
C LEU A 37 -14.45 -16.47 -18.72
N LYS A 38 -14.72 -17.71 -19.12
CA LYS A 38 -14.82 -18.86 -18.21
C LYS A 38 -13.44 -19.29 -17.73
N LEU A 39 -12.93 -18.62 -16.70
CA LEU A 39 -11.68 -18.91 -16.00
C LEU A 39 -11.83 -18.55 -14.52
N LYS A 40 -11.41 -19.42 -13.61
CA LYS A 40 -11.33 -19.14 -12.17
C LYS A 40 -9.86 -18.98 -11.76
N LEU A 41 -9.51 -17.81 -11.23
CA LEU A 41 -8.18 -17.56 -10.67
C LEU A 41 -8.21 -17.67 -9.14
N SER A 42 -7.24 -18.38 -8.57
CA SER A 42 -7.07 -18.44 -7.12
C SER A 42 -6.72 -17.06 -6.57
N ARG A 43 -7.23 -16.77 -5.37
CA ARG A 43 -6.96 -15.53 -4.65
C ARG A 43 -5.65 -15.70 -3.88
N PRO A 44 -4.57 -14.96 -4.20
CA PRO A 44 -3.40 -14.99 -3.34
C PRO A 44 -3.77 -14.41 -1.98
N HIS A 45 -3.48 -15.16 -0.92
CA HIS A 45 -3.65 -14.69 0.45
C HIS A 45 -2.30 -14.19 0.96
N HIS A 46 -2.10 -12.88 0.90
CA HIS A 46 -0.96 -12.22 1.53
C HIS A 46 -1.51 -11.09 2.38
N LEU A 47 -1.26 -11.16 3.68
CA LEU A 47 -1.59 -10.09 4.60
C LEU A 47 -0.33 -9.22 4.77
N PRO A 48 -0.48 -7.89 4.83
CA PRO A 48 0.61 -7.02 5.24
C PRO A 48 1.14 -7.45 6.61
N GLN A 49 2.44 -7.33 6.82
CA GLN A 49 3.04 -7.53 8.14
C GLN A 49 2.56 -6.42 9.07
N TYR A 50 2.07 -6.80 10.25
CA TYR A 50 1.73 -5.86 11.30
C TYR A 50 2.97 -5.48 12.09
N HIS A 51 3.07 -4.20 12.44
CA HIS A 51 4.15 -3.71 13.28
C HIS A 51 3.73 -3.74 14.75
N HIS A 52 4.56 -4.33 15.59
CA HIS A 52 4.40 -4.30 17.04
C HIS A 52 4.95 -3.01 17.64
N THR A 53 4.49 -2.66 18.84
CA THR A 53 4.94 -1.45 19.56
C THR A 53 6.47 -1.37 19.67
N GLY A 54 7.15 -2.49 19.97
CA GLY A 54 8.61 -2.53 20.04
C GLY A 54 9.32 -2.19 18.73
N GLU A 55 8.72 -2.55 17.59
CA GLU A 55 9.27 -2.20 16.27
C GLU A 55 9.10 -0.71 15.99
N VAL A 56 7.97 -0.12 16.40
CA VAL A 56 7.75 1.34 16.32
C VAL A 56 8.75 2.08 17.20
N THR A 57 8.94 1.65 18.44
CA THR A 57 9.95 2.23 19.35
C THR A 57 11.36 2.12 18.77
N ALA A 58 11.72 0.98 18.18
CA ALA A 58 13.01 0.80 17.53
C ALA A 58 13.19 1.74 16.32
N MET A 59 12.13 1.98 15.53
CA MET A 59 12.16 2.96 14.45
C MET A 59 12.37 4.38 14.96
N LEU A 60 11.68 4.78 16.03
CA LEU A 60 11.85 6.08 16.67
C LEU A 60 13.29 6.26 17.18
N GLN A 61 13.85 5.26 17.86
CA GLN A 61 15.21 5.31 18.37
C GLN A 61 16.24 5.44 17.24
N LYS A 62 16.11 4.65 16.17
CA LYS A 62 16.99 4.76 14.99
C LYS A 62 16.89 6.12 14.30
N THR A 63 15.70 6.70 14.28
CA THR A 63 15.43 8.02 13.70
C THR A 63 16.14 9.12 14.50
N ALA A 64 16.11 9.02 15.83
CA ALA A 64 16.73 9.96 16.76
C ALA A 64 18.27 9.86 16.79
N THR A 65 18.83 8.65 16.67
CA THR A 65 20.30 8.44 16.73
C THR A 65 20.99 8.49 15.36
N ARG A 66 20.28 8.88 14.28
CA ARG A 66 20.86 8.88 12.94
C ARG A 66 21.91 10.00 12.79
N THR A 67 23.01 9.70 12.11
CA THR A 67 24.11 10.64 11.86
C THR A 67 24.32 10.94 10.36
N ASP A 68 23.45 10.43 9.50
CA ASP A 68 23.55 10.59 8.05
C ASP A 68 23.09 11.98 7.59
N LYS A 69 23.10 12.20 6.26
CA LYS A 69 22.66 13.46 5.62
C LYS A 69 21.20 13.84 5.94
N TRP A 70 20.40 12.91 6.45
CA TRP A 70 19.00 13.10 6.79
C TRP A 70 18.79 13.39 8.29
N SER A 71 19.85 13.46 9.09
CA SER A 71 19.81 13.80 10.52
C SER A 71 19.05 15.10 10.81
N ARG A 72 19.19 16.11 9.96
CA ARG A 72 18.41 17.36 10.04
C ARG A 72 16.89 17.20 9.91
N LEU A 73 16.41 16.06 9.41
CA LEU A 73 14.98 15.74 9.27
C LEU A 73 14.49 14.77 10.35
N ALA A 74 15.31 14.48 11.37
CA ALA A 74 15.00 13.51 12.41
C ALA A 74 13.68 13.84 13.13
N GLU A 75 13.46 15.10 13.48
CA GLU A 75 12.24 15.55 14.13
C GLU A 75 11.00 15.34 13.25
N ARG A 76 11.06 15.76 11.98
CA ARG A 76 9.97 15.57 11.02
C ARG A 76 9.61 14.10 10.88
N ASP A 77 10.60 13.24 10.65
CA ASP A 77 10.37 11.82 10.44
C ASP A 77 9.84 11.13 11.71
N THR A 78 10.28 11.59 12.89
CA THR A 78 9.74 11.15 14.19
C THR A 78 8.24 11.47 14.28
N LEU A 79 7.85 12.70 13.97
CA LEU A 79 6.44 13.11 13.94
C LEU A 79 5.64 12.31 12.92
N MET A 80 6.19 12.04 11.73
CA MET A 80 5.52 11.22 10.73
C MET A 80 5.28 9.78 11.22
N ILE A 81 6.27 9.16 11.88
CA ILE A 81 6.11 7.82 12.46
C ILE A 81 5.01 7.82 13.52
N LEU A 82 5.02 8.80 14.43
CA LEU A 82 4.00 8.91 15.48
C LEU A 82 2.60 9.14 14.89
N MET A 83 2.46 10.04 13.91
CA MET A 83 1.19 10.31 13.23
C MET A 83 0.62 9.04 12.59
N LEU A 84 1.43 8.28 11.87
CA LEU A 84 0.99 7.02 11.26
C LEU A 84 0.62 5.97 12.31
N ALA A 85 1.40 5.88 13.39
CA ALA A 85 1.19 4.90 14.45
C ALA A 85 -0.09 5.16 15.26
N PHE A 86 -0.42 6.43 15.54
CA PHE A 86 -1.57 6.78 16.37
C PHE A 86 -2.87 7.00 15.58
N THR A 87 -2.81 7.45 14.33
CA THR A 87 -4.02 7.76 13.54
C THR A 87 -4.43 6.62 12.61
N GLY A 88 -3.49 5.74 12.24
CA GLY A 88 -3.73 4.72 11.21
C GLY A 88 -3.96 5.27 9.80
N MET A 89 -3.66 6.56 9.58
CA MET A 89 -3.86 7.19 8.27
C MET A 89 -2.92 6.61 7.21
N ARG A 90 -3.32 6.68 5.94
CA ARG A 90 -2.48 6.26 4.81
C ARG A 90 -1.35 7.25 4.60
N ARG A 91 -0.21 6.76 4.10
CA ARG A 91 0.93 7.62 3.71
C ARG A 91 0.52 8.76 2.76
N SER A 92 -0.38 8.48 1.82
CA SER A 92 -0.87 9.49 0.86
C SER A 92 -1.74 10.57 1.49
N GLU A 93 -2.37 10.27 2.62
CA GLU A 93 -3.17 11.23 3.39
C GLU A 93 -2.25 12.12 4.23
N LEU A 94 -1.27 11.52 4.93
CA LEU A 94 -0.28 12.26 5.71
C LEU A 94 0.47 13.33 4.90
N VAL A 95 0.87 13.00 3.66
CA VAL A 95 1.61 13.93 2.78
C VAL A 95 0.75 15.11 2.31
N LYS A 96 -0.57 14.97 2.35
CA LYS A 96 -1.52 16.02 1.96
C LYS A 96 -2.00 16.87 3.13
N LEU A 97 -1.64 16.49 4.36
CA LEU A 97 -2.09 17.17 5.56
C LEU A 97 -1.60 18.62 5.58
N THR A 98 -2.52 19.53 5.83
CA THR A 98 -2.28 20.96 5.98
C THR A 98 -2.68 21.42 7.38
N PRO A 99 -2.18 22.58 7.86
CA PRO A 99 -2.60 23.11 9.16
C PRO A 99 -4.11 23.37 9.28
N ARG A 100 -4.83 23.54 8.15
CA ARG A 100 -6.29 23.75 8.14
C ARG A 100 -7.08 22.50 8.47
N ASP A 101 -6.45 21.34 8.38
CA ASP A 101 -7.06 20.05 8.67
C ASP A 101 -7.05 19.73 10.16
N ILE A 102 -6.45 20.60 10.98
CA ILE A 102 -6.39 20.49 12.44
C ILE A 102 -7.43 21.44 13.03
N ALA A 103 -8.47 20.87 13.64
CA ALA A 103 -9.48 21.60 14.38
C ALA A 103 -9.56 21.01 15.79
N ASP A 104 -8.79 21.55 16.73
CA ASP A 104 -8.66 21.04 18.10
C ASP A 104 -10.02 20.58 18.69
N PRO A 105 -10.20 19.29 19.07
CA PRO A 105 -9.22 18.20 19.20
C PRO A 105 -9.13 17.21 18.00
N PHE A 106 -9.71 17.56 16.86
CA PHE A 106 -9.87 16.68 15.69
C PHE A 106 -8.84 16.93 14.58
N LEU A 107 -8.58 15.84 13.85
CA LEU A 107 -7.82 15.83 12.61
C LEU A 107 -8.75 15.38 11.48
N HIS A 108 -8.91 16.22 10.46
CA HIS A 108 -9.73 15.95 9.29
C HIS A 108 -8.86 15.36 8.17
N ILE A 109 -9.23 14.20 7.63
CA ILE A 109 -8.43 13.43 6.65
C ILE A 109 -9.23 13.23 5.36
#